data_AF-A0AB74C1R8-F1
#
_entry.id   AF-A0AB74C1R8-F1
#
_cell.length_a   1.000
_cell.length_b   1.000
_cell.length_c   1.000
_cell.angle_alpha   90.00
_cell.angle_beta   90.00
_cell.angle_gamma   90.00
#
_symmetry.space_group_name_H-M   'P 1'
#
loop_
_entity.id
_entity.type
_entity.pdbx_description
1 polymer ?
#
loop_
_entity_poly.entity_id
_entity_poly.type
_entity_poly.pdbx_seq_one_letter_code
_entity_poly.pdbx_strand_id
1 'polypeptide(L)'
;MESIIAQAQSLAGEADGADQAKIRDALRQLLLELEMPKDMLMGIFNGHLQIAAVRLGIESGLFRSLSQSETPLQVDQIAQKIRYLASDGLITEADHGKFTANRATHTLASQMAEAFICHAFDNCGPAIQEFPSFFAETHYQEITSNTNTPFQEAFSTDLTCFA
;
A
#
# COMPACT_ATOMS: atom_id res chain seq x y z
N MET A 1 -20.66 -10.04 15.86
CA MET A 1 -19.62 -9.40 15.02
C MET A 1 -19.84 -7.90 14.92
N GLU A 2 -21.00 -7.44 14.47
CA GLU A 2 -21.33 -6.00 14.36
C GLU A 2 -21.14 -5.22 15.66
N SER A 3 -21.51 -5.79 16.82
CA SER A 3 -21.29 -5.16 18.13
C SER A 3 -19.80 -4.89 18.44
N ILE A 4 -18.90 -5.80 18.04
CA ILE A 4 -17.45 -5.63 18.25
C ILE A 4 -16.91 -4.53 17.33
N ILE A 5 -17.35 -4.51 16.07
CA ILE A 5 -16.96 -3.49 15.08
C ILE A 5 -17.43 -2.10 15.56
N ALA A 6 -18.69 -1.99 15.99
CA ALA A 6 -19.25 -0.73 16.49
C ALA A 6 -18.50 -0.22 17.73
N GLN A 7 -18.14 -1.10 18.66
CA GLN A 7 -17.34 -0.73 19.83
C GLN A 7 -15.94 -0.25 19.44
N ALA A 8 -15.26 -0.95 18.54
CA ALA A 8 -13.94 -0.54 18.06
C ALA A 8 -13.98 0.82 17.35
N GLN A 9 -15.02 1.07 16.55
CA GLN A 9 -15.25 2.35 15.89
C GLN A 9 -15.52 3.48 16.89
N SER A 10 -16.34 3.23 17.91
CA SER A 10 -16.62 4.21 18.98
C SER A 10 -15.34 4.59 19.73
N LEU A 11 -14.55 3.59 20.17
CA LEU A 11 -13.28 3.81 20.86
C LEU A 11 -12.29 4.60 20.00
N ALA A 12 -12.20 4.28 18.71
CA ALA A 12 -11.32 5.01 17.79
C ALA A 12 -11.76 6.46 17.55
N GLY A 13 -13.07 6.73 17.59
CA GLY A 13 -13.64 8.07 17.41
C GLY A 13 -13.40 9.01 18.59
N GLU A 14 -13.28 8.46 19.80
CA GLU A 14 -13.05 9.21 21.05
C GLU A 14 -11.56 9.31 21.43
N ALA A 15 -10.71 8.47 20.83
CA ALA A 15 -9.30 8.37 21.16
C ALA A 15 -8.46 9.57 20.66
N ASP A 16 -7.49 9.97 21.48
CA ASP A 16 -6.42 10.88 21.06
C ASP A 16 -5.39 10.17 20.17
N GLY A 17 -4.34 10.88 19.73
CA GLY A 17 -3.34 10.30 18.83
C GLY A 17 -2.60 9.09 19.41
N ALA A 18 -2.35 9.06 20.72
CA ALA A 18 -1.65 7.96 21.37
C ALA A 18 -2.58 6.74 21.53
N ASP A 19 -3.82 6.97 21.92
CA ASP A 19 -4.81 5.89 22.07
C ASP A 19 -5.24 5.32 20.71
N GLN A 20 -5.32 6.14 19.67
CA GLN A 20 -5.52 5.66 18.30
C GLN A 20 -4.39 4.73 17.83
N ALA A 21 -3.14 5.02 18.21
CA ALA A 21 -2.02 4.14 17.90
C ALA A 21 -2.16 2.79 18.61
N LYS A 22 -2.49 2.80 19.92
CA LYS A 22 -2.72 1.56 20.69
C LYS A 22 -3.85 0.71 20.10
N ILE A 23 -4.97 1.33 19.73
CA ILE A 23 -6.10 0.62 19.10
C ILE A 23 -5.64 -0.02 17.78
N ARG A 24 -4.91 0.72 16.95
CA ARG A 24 -4.39 0.20 15.67
C ARG A 24 -3.47 -1.00 15.88
N ASP A 25 -2.56 -0.92 16.84
CA ASP A 25 -1.61 -2.01 17.11
C ASP A 25 -2.31 -3.25 17.68
N ALA A 26 -3.29 -3.06 18.57
CA ALA A 26 -4.12 -4.17 19.08
C ALA A 26 -4.92 -4.85 17.96
N LEU A 27 -5.49 -4.09 17.02
CA LEU A 27 -6.22 -4.63 15.87
C LEU A 27 -5.29 -5.39 14.91
N ARG A 28 -4.07 -4.91 14.69
CA ARG A 28 -3.06 -5.61 13.88
C ARG A 28 -2.65 -6.93 14.52
N GLN A 29 -2.42 -6.93 15.83
CA GLN A 29 -2.06 -8.14 16.55
C GLN A 29 -3.19 -9.17 16.51
N LEU A 30 -4.43 -8.72 16.72
CA LEU A 30 -5.60 -9.58 16.60
C LEU A 30 -5.76 -10.15 15.18
N LEU A 31 -5.48 -9.36 14.14
CA LEU A 31 -5.50 -9.86 12.76
C LEU A 31 -4.49 -11.01 12.57
N LEU A 32 -3.26 -10.87 13.07
CA LEU A 32 -2.24 -11.92 13.00
C LEU A 32 -2.65 -13.20 13.73
N GLU A 33 -3.38 -13.09 14.85
CA GLU A 33 -3.90 -14.24 15.61
C GLU A 33 -5.04 -14.96 14.90
N LEU A 34 -5.76 -14.26 14.02
CA LEU A 34 -6.94 -14.77 13.31
C LEU A 34 -6.62 -15.24 11.88
N GLU A 35 -5.55 -14.74 11.27
CA GLU A 35 -5.16 -15.09 9.91
C GLU A 35 -4.76 -16.57 9.78
N MET A 36 -5.27 -17.22 8.74
CA MET A 36 -4.78 -18.54 8.37
C MET A 36 -3.37 -18.39 7.77
N PRO A 37 -2.50 -19.42 7.85
CA PRO A 37 -1.15 -19.33 7.26
C PRO A 37 -1.15 -18.97 5.77
N LYS A 38 -2.14 -19.44 5.01
CA LYS A 38 -2.32 -19.08 3.60
C LYS A 38 -2.70 -17.60 3.45
N ASP A 39 -3.56 -17.12 4.35
CA ASP A 39 -3.92 -15.73 4.62
C ASP A 39 -2.73 -14.79 4.53
N MET A 40 -1.84 -15.04 5.48
CA MET A 40 -0.60 -14.31 5.71
C MET A 40 0.33 -14.37 4.49
N LEU A 41 0.54 -15.55 3.89
CA LEU A 41 1.42 -15.69 2.72
C LEU A 41 0.90 -14.92 1.50
N MET A 42 -0.42 -14.94 1.29
CA MET A 42 -1.04 -14.14 0.23
C MET A 42 -0.92 -12.64 0.52
N GLY A 43 -1.00 -12.22 1.78
CA GLY A 43 -0.75 -10.84 2.19
C GLY A 43 0.66 -10.36 1.82
N ILE A 44 1.69 -11.18 2.13
CA ILE A 44 3.08 -10.87 1.78
C ILE A 44 3.25 -10.75 0.26
N PHE A 45 2.73 -11.73 -0.50
CA PHE A 45 2.78 -11.72 -1.96
C PHE A 45 2.06 -10.50 -2.56
N ASN A 46 0.87 -10.18 -2.05
CA ASN A 46 0.06 -9.07 -2.51
C ASN A 46 0.67 -7.71 -2.18
N GLY A 47 1.52 -7.58 -1.15
CA GLY A 47 2.17 -6.32 -0.81
C GLY A 47 2.93 -5.69 -1.97
N HIS A 48 3.67 -6.49 -2.75
CA HIS A 48 4.38 -6.01 -3.94
C HIS A 48 3.41 -5.60 -5.06
N LEU A 49 2.38 -6.41 -5.29
CA LEU A 49 1.36 -6.16 -6.30
C LEU A 49 0.55 -4.90 -6.00
N GLN A 50 0.30 -4.62 -4.71
CA GLN A 50 -0.51 -3.50 -4.27
C GLN A 50 0.14 -2.16 -4.64
N ILE A 51 1.45 -1.98 -4.42
CA ILE A 51 2.15 -0.75 -4.82
C ILE A 51 2.05 -0.55 -6.33
N ALA A 52 2.29 -1.60 -7.13
CA ALA A 52 2.19 -1.53 -8.59
C ALA A 52 0.76 -1.17 -9.05
N ALA A 53 -0.26 -1.77 -8.44
CA ALA A 53 -1.66 -1.48 -8.76
C ALA A 53 -2.06 -0.06 -8.38
N VAL A 54 -1.59 0.45 -7.24
CA VAL A 54 -1.81 1.84 -6.81
C VAL A 54 -1.09 2.80 -7.76
N ARG A 55 0.17 2.54 -8.11
CA ARG A 55 0.90 3.37 -9.08
C ARG A 55 0.14 3.48 -10.40
N LEU A 56 -0.32 2.35 -10.94
CA LEU A 56 -1.12 2.34 -12.15
C LEU A 56 -2.47 3.07 -11.99
N GLY A 57 -3.12 2.93 -10.83
CA GLY A 57 -4.36 3.65 -10.52
C GLY A 57 -4.17 5.18 -10.48
N ILE A 58 -3.02 5.64 -10.02
CA ILE A 58 -2.63 7.05 -10.02
C ILE A 58 -2.36 7.52 -11.46
N GLU A 59 -1.52 6.81 -12.22
CA GLU A 59 -1.15 7.16 -13.60
C GLU A 59 -2.36 7.19 -14.55
N SER A 60 -3.30 6.26 -14.37
CA SER A 60 -4.55 6.23 -15.15
C SER A 60 -5.56 7.31 -14.74
N GLY A 61 -5.31 8.04 -13.65
CA GLY A 61 -6.24 9.03 -13.10
C GLY A 61 -7.47 8.42 -12.41
N LEU A 62 -7.45 7.12 -12.11
CA LEU A 62 -8.59 6.38 -11.54
C LEU A 62 -9.04 6.96 -10.20
N PHE A 63 -8.11 7.11 -9.25
CA PHE A 63 -8.46 7.61 -7.91
C PHE A 63 -9.01 9.03 -7.96
N ARG A 64 -8.43 9.89 -8.81
CA ARG A 64 -8.91 11.26 -9.02
C ARG A 64 -10.34 11.25 -9.59
N SER A 65 -10.58 10.45 -10.62
CA SER A 65 -11.89 10.33 -11.28
C SER A 65 -12.97 9.84 -10.30
N LEU A 66 -12.67 8.79 -9.53
CA LEU A 66 -13.60 8.28 -8.52
C LEU A 66 -13.85 9.30 -7.40
N SER A 67 -12.80 9.99 -6.93
CA SER A 67 -12.92 10.96 -5.84
C SER A 67 -13.77 12.19 -6.19
N GLN A 68 -13.93 12.48 -7.48
CA GLN A 68 -14.72 13.61 -8.00
C GLN A 68 -16.11 13.20 -8.47
N SER A 69 -16.40 11.90 -8.52
CA SER A 69 -17.69 11.40 -8.99
C SER A 69 -18.71 11.37 -7.87
N GLU A 70 -19.88 11.96 -8.10
CA GLU A 70 -21.03 11.88 -7.17
C GLU A 70 -21.81 10.56 -7.32
N THR A 71 -21.63 9.86 -8.45
CA THR A 71 -22.31 8.60 -8.76
C THR A 71 -21.31 7.46 -8.96
N PRO A 72 -21.69 6.20 -8.69
CA PRO A 72 -20.83 5.06 -8.95
C PRO A 72 -20.44 4.97 -10.43
N LEU A 73 -19.16 4.76 -10.72
CA LEU A 73 -18.65 4.61 -12.07
C LEU A 73 -18.70 3.13 -12.48
N GLN A 74 -19.33 2.85 -13.62
CA GLN A 74 -19.29 1.53 -14.24
C GLN A 74 -17.98 1.37 -15.00
N VAL A 75 -17.26 0.26 -14.78
CA VAL A 75 -15.98 0.03 -15.44
C VAL A 75 -15.92 -1.30 -16.16
N ASP A 76 -16.08 -1.23 -17.48
CA ASP A 76 -16.21 -2.40 -18.34
C ASP A 76 -14.85 -2.91 -18.85
N GLN A 77 -13.87 -2.01 -19.02
CA GLN A 77 -12.59 -2.31 -19.70
C GLN A 77 -11.39 -2.50 -18.76
N ILE A 78 -11.48 -2.05 -17.50
CA ILE A 78 -10.40 -2.16 -16.48
C ILE A 78 -10.84 -3.03 -15.29
N ALA A 79 -11.89 -3.83 -15.47
CA ALA A 79 -12.63 -4.49 -14.40
C ALA A 79 -11.77 -5.34 -13.46
N GLN A 80 -10.74 -6.04 -13.96
CA GLN A 80 -9.91 -6.90 -13.10
C GLN A 80 -9.00 -6.10 -12.15
N LYS A 81 -8.46 -4.96 -12.60
CA LYS A 81 -7.58 -4.10 -11.79
C LYS A 81 -8.36 -3.36 -10.71
N ILE A 82 -9.56 -2.89 -11.04
CA ILE A 82 -10.41 -2.18 -10.07
C ILE A 82 -10.99 -3.14 -9.04
N ARG A 83 -11.35 -4.37 -9.44
CA ARG A 83 -11.75 -5.42 -8.49
C ARG A 83 -10.64 -5.78 -7.52
N TYR A 84 -9.39 -5.81 -7.96
CA TYR A 84 -8.25 -6.00 -7.06
C TYR A 84 -8.15 -4.84 -6.04
N LEU A 85 -8.14 -3.59 -6.50
CA LEU A 85 -8.14 -2.41 -5.62
C LEU A 85 -9.34 -2.38 -4.65
N ALA A 86 -10.50 -2.86 -5.09
CA ALA A 86 -11.68 -2.99 -4.24
C ALA A 86 -11.53 -4.10 -3.19
N SER A 87 -10.93 -5.24 -3.55
CA SER A 87 -10.64 -6.32 -2.60
C SER A 87 -9.63 -5.93 -1.52
N ASP A 88 -8.72 -5.00 -1.83
CA ASP A 88 -7.80 -4.39 -0.87
C ASP A 88 -8.42 -3.21 -0.09
N GLY A 89 -9.69 -2.89 -0.33
CA GLY A 89 -10.40 -1.79 0.35
C GLY A 89 -9.97 -0.39 -0.06
N LEU A 90 -9.21 -0.23 -1.15
CA LEU A 90 -8.74 1.06 -1.65
C LEU A 90 -9.82 1.82 -2.43
N ILE A 91 -10.82 1.10 -2.92
CA ILE A 91 -12.03 1.56 -3.61
C ILE A 91 -13.21 0.74 -3.07
N THR A 92 -14.44 1.25 -3.14
CA THR A 92 -15.64 0.48 -2.76
C THR A 92 -16.41 0.01 -4.00
N GLU A 93 -16.73 -1.29 -4.09
CA GLU A 93 -17.71 -1.81 -5.06
C GLU A 93 -19.12 -1.66 -4.47
N ALA A 94 -19.90 -0.71 -4.97
CA ALA A 94 -21.24 -0.39 -4.44
C ALA A 94 -22.33 -1.30 -5.00
N ASP A 95 -22.11 -1.81 -6.22
CA ASP A 95 -22.98 -2.74 -6.95
C ASP A 95 -22.11 -3.46 -8.00
N HIS A 96 -22.61 -4.51 -8.64
CA HIS A 96 -21.85 -5.32 -9.58
C HIS A 96 -21.19 -4.46 -10.68
N GLY A 97 -19.85 -4.36 -10.63
CA GLY A 97 -19.07 -3.58 -11.59
C GLY A 97 -19.20 -2.06 -11.46
N LYS A 98 -19.82 -1.57 -10.37
CA LYS A 98 -19.99 -0.14 -10.07
C LYS A 98 -19.19 0.24 -8.84
N PHE A 99 -18.29 1.21 -9.00
CA PHE A 99 -17.33 1.57 -7.97
C PHE A 99 -17.49 3.01 -7.51
N THR A 100 -17.26 3.24 -6.23
CA THR A 100 -17.32 4.56 -5.59
C THR A 100 -16.08 4.84 -4.74
N ALA A 101 -15.77 6.11 -4.54
CA ALA A 101 -14.66 6.52 -3.68
C ALA A 101 -14.93 6.22 -2.21
N ASN A 102 -13.85 5.90 -1.50
CA ASN A 102 -13.83 5.83 -0.05
C ASN A 102 -12.68 6.68 0.51
N ARG A 103 -12.46 6.61 1.83
CA ARG A 103 -11.39 7.39 2.49
C ARG A 103 -10.01 7.13 1.86
N ALA A 104 -9.68 5.87 1.54
CA ALA A 104 -8.42 5.53 0.89
C ALA A 104 -8.33 6.10 -0.53
N THR A 105 -9.42 6.01 -1.30
CA THR A 105 -9.51 6.62 -2.64
C THR A 105 -9.19 8.11 -2.60
N HIS A 106 -9.77 8.86 -1.66
CA HIS A 106 -9.50 10.31 -1.52
C HIS A 106 -8.05 10.60 -1.12
N THR A 107 -7.46 9.81 -0.23
CA THR A 107 -6.04 9.92 0.10
C THR A 107 -5.17 9.69 -1.13
N LEU A 108 -5.44 8.63 -1.89
CA LEU A 108 -4.69 8.24 -3.09
C LEU A 108 -4.89 9.19 -4.28
N ALA A 109 -5.96 10.00 -4.27
CA ALA A 109 -6.18 11.05 -5.27
C ALA A 109 -5.32 12.31 -5.04
N SER A 110 -4.65 12.41 -3.88
CA SER A 110 -3.83 13.58 -3.52
C SER A 110 -2.47 13.58 -4.22
N GLN A 111 -1.94 14.78 -4.49
CA GLN A 111 -0.59 14.96 -5.04
C GLN A 111 0.50 14.42 -4.10
N MET A 112 0.26 14.45 -2.79
CA MET A 112 1.19 13.87 -1.81
C MET A 112 1.29 12.34 -1.97
N ALA A 113 0.14 11.66 -2.13
CA ALA A 113 0.13 10.23 -2.36
C ALA A 113 0.77 9.87 -3.70
N GLU A 114 0.50 10.64 -4.76
CA GLU A 114 1.18 10.51 -6.06
C GLU A 114 2.70 10.58 -5.92
N ALA A 115 3.23 11.65 -5.31
CA ALA A 115 4.67 11.80 -5.12
C ALA A 115 5.28 10.64 -4.29
N PHE A 116 4.60 10.24 -3.21
CA PHE A 116 5.07 9.16 -2.34
C PHE A 116 5.09 7.81 -3.05
N ILE A 117 4.00 7.44 -3.73
CA ILE A 117 3.91 6.16 -4.45
C ILE A 117 4.90 6.14 -5.62
N CYS A 118 5.11 7.29 -6.28
CA CYS A 118 6.13 7.37 -7.32
C CYS A 118 7.53 7.09 -6.78
N HIS A 119 7.89 7.74 -5.68
CA HIS A 119 9.17 7.50 -5.01
C HIS A 119 9.30 6.05 -4.51
N ALA A 120 8.25 5.51 -3.89
CA ALA A 120 8.26 4.15 -3.36
C ALA A 120 8.42 3.10 -4.47
N PHE A 121 7.76 3.28 -5.61
CA PHE A 121 7.82 2.35 -6.72
C PHE A 121 9.09 2.50 -7.57
N ASP A 122 9.43 3.72 -8.00
CA ASP A 122 10.52 3.95 -8.96
C ASP A 122 11.91 3.96 -8.31
N ASN A 123 12.01 4.38 -7.03
CA ASN A 123 13.31 4.52 -6.36
C ASN A 123 13.52 3.44 -5.30
N CYS A 124 12.61 3.31 -4.34
CA CYS A 124 12.78 2.35 -3.25
C CYS A 124 12.57 0.91 -3.73
N GLY A 125 11.60 0.67 -4.61
CA GLY A 125 11.26 -0.65 -5.14
C GLY A 125 12.46 -1.41 -5.68
N PRO A 126 13.18 -0.88 -6.69
CA PRO A 126 14.38 -1.53 -7.23
C PRO A 126 15.43 -1.82 -6.17
N ALA A 127 15.77 -0.83 -5.33
CA ALA A 127 16.75 -1.03 -4.26
C ALA A 127 16.33 -2.13 -3.28
N ILE A 128 15.04 -2.22 -2.91
CA ILE A 128 14.50 -3.27 -2.03
C ILE A 128 14.62 -4.65 -2.67
N GLN A 129 14.44 -4.78 -3.99
CA GLN A 129 14.59 -6.08 -4.67
C GLN A 129 16.03 -6.60 -4.63
N GLU A 130 17.03 -5.72 -4.58
CA GLU A 130 18.45 -6.08 -4.47
C GLU A 130 18.89 -6.39 -3.02
N PHE A 131 18.05 -6.19 -2.00
CA PHE A 131 18.43 -6.49 -0.61
C PHE A 131 18.97 -7.92 -0.43
N PRO A 132 18.29 -8.98 -0.93
CA PRO A 132 18.75 -10.35 -0.70
C PRO A 132 20.09 -10.67 -1.36
N SER A 133 20.31 -10.25 -2.62
CA SER A 133 21.57 -10.45 -3.35
C SER A 133 22.71 -9.68 -2.69
N PHE A 134 22.51 -8.38 -2.44
CA PHE A 134 23.49 -7.52 -1.79
C PHE A 134 23.98 -8.11 -0.45
N PHE A 135 23.07 -8.54 0.42
CA PHE A 135 23.47 -9.11 1.71
C PHE A 135 24.12 -10.49 1.58
N ALA A 136 23.76 -11.29 0.58
CA ALA A 136 24.45 -12.55 0.31
C ALA A 136 25.91 -12.30 -0.16
N GLU A 137 26.11 -11.34 -1.08
CA GLU A 137 27.43 -10.99 -1.62
C GLU A 137 28.34 -10.32 -0.60
N THR A 138 27.77 -9.51 0.30
CA THR A 138 28.50 -8.83 1.37
C THR A 138 28.66 -9.69 2.62
N HIS A 139 28.30 -10.98 2.58
CA HIS A 139 28.35 -11.88 3.73
C HIS A 139 27.63 -11.33 4.98
N TYR A 140 26.49 -10.69 4.76
CA TYR A 140 25.61 -10.11 5.78
C TYR A 140 26.31 -9.10 6.69
N GLN A 141 27.34 -8.40 6.19
CA GLN A 141 28.02 -7.36 6.95
C GLN A 141 27.17 -6.10 7.08
N GLU A 142 27.46 -5.31 8.13
CA GLU A 142 26.81 -4.02 8.34
C GLU A 142 27.16 -3.03 7.22
N ILE A 143 26.16 -2.28 6.76
CA ILE A 143 26.35 -1.21 5.78
C ILE A 143 27.01 -0.03 6.48
N THR A 144 28.26 0.27 6.11
CA THR A 144 29.07 1.35 6.69
C THR A 144 29.33 2.52 5.72
N SER A 145 28.90 2.40 4.46
CA SER A 145 29.04 3.44 3.43
C SER A 145 27.72 3.68 2.70
N ASN A 146 27.41 4.93 2.39
CA ASN A 146 26.25 5.32 1.57
C ASN A 146 26.50 5.19 0.06
N THR A 147 27.71 4.80 -0.35
CA THR A 147 28.08 4.42 -1.73
C THR A 147 28.16 2.91 -1.93
N ASN A 148 27.90 2.11 -0.90
CA ASN A 148 27.91 0.64 -1.01
C ASN A 148 26.67 0.06 -0.32
N THR A 149 25.55 0.14 -1.01
CA THR A 149 24.21 -0.26 -0.55
C THR A 149 23.47 -0.94 -1.72
N PRO A 150 22.32 -1.59 -1.48
CA PRO A 150 21.49 -2.15 -2.56
C PRO A 150 21.08 -1.14 -3.66
N PHE A 151 21.14 0.17 -3.37
CA PHE A 151 20.86 1.21 -4.37
C PHE A 151 21.85 1.18 -5.55
N GLN A 152 23.14 0.99 -5.29
CA GLN A 152 24.16 1.03 -6.34
C GLN A 152 24.01 -0.13 -7.33
N GLU A 153 23.65 -1.31 -6.82
CA GLU A 153 23.31 -2.49 -7.62
C GLU A 153 22.06 -2.23 -8.47
N ALA A 154 20.97 -1.78 -7.84
CA ALA A 154 19.68 -1.56 -8.50
C ALA A 154 19.73 -0.53 -9.64
N PHE A 155 20.58 0.51 -9.51
CA PHE A 155 20.68 1.60 -10.47
C PHE A 155 21.98 1.57 -11.28
N SER A 156 22.81 0.54 -11.12
CA SER A 156 24.09 0.39 -11.82
C SER A 156 24.93 1.67 -11.79
N THR A 157 25.15 2.20 -10.59
CA THR A 157 25.79 3.51 -10.39
C THR A 157 26.74 3.48 -9.19
N ASP A 158 27.80 4.28 -9.25
CA ASP A 158 28.73 4.50 -8.12
C ASP A 158 28.35 5.75 -7.29
N LEU A 159 27.30 6.48 -7.70
CA LEU A 159 26.83 7.68 -7.02
C LEU A 159 26.01 7.35 -5.77
N THR A 160 25.88 8.32 -4.87
CA THR A 160 24.91 8.24 -3.77
C THR A 160 23.50 8.56 -4.27
N CYS A 161 22.48 8.15 -3.51
CA CYS A 161 21.07 8.38 -3.84
C CYS A 161 20.68 9.88 -4.04
N PHE A 162 21.42 10.80 -3.41
CA PHE A 162 21.15 12.25 -3.45
C PHE A 162 22.24 13.07 -4.13
N ALA A 163 23.12 12.42 -4.91
CA ALA A 163 24.27 13.08 -5.56
C ALA A 163 23.86 14.03 -6.70
#